data_AF-A0A921FJM9-F1
#
_entry.id   AF-A0A921FJM9-F1
#
_cell.length_a   1.000
_cell.length_b   1.000
_cell.length_c   1.000
_cell.angle_alpha   90.00
_cell.angle_beta   90.00
_cell.angle_gamma   90.00
#
_symmetry.space_group_name_H-M   'P 1'
#
loop_
_entity.id
_entity.type
_entity.pdbx_description
1 polymer ?
#
loop_
_entity_poly.entity_id
_entity_poly.type
_entity_poly.pdbx_seq_one_letter_code
_entity_poly.pdbx_strand_id
1 'polypeptide(L)'
;MTDKKRQDAILKILHYIQNGGDFATAKKMFQEEFDQVDVAEITAAERELIKQGLNPAEIQYLCNVHADVFKGNIKENAVNPDFATPGHPVHTIKLENMVLKSLVNDALLPDLKKYQAGQDTLDKIRKELSDLATIDKHYRRKETSLFPLMNKYGITAPPEVMWGVDDDIRDLIGDASKIAGEEHPDKDQLAEAIKKASHEVLEMIFKEESIMIPMIDEVADQDDWYNVKREESQIGYTLIRKPMNWKPKEAKKEAGPISVSNLSSFLINFEEGRLNLEQLNAILDMLPFALTFIDEHDKVAYFGGGAEIYPHSRNAIGNDVFSCHTAKSRPLIKKIFAQFHSGEVDKYEFHFTPHKM
;
A
#
# COMPACT_ATOMS: atom_id res chain seq x y z
N MET A 1 10.84 16.98 26.83
CA MET A 1 9.36 17.11 26.84
C MET A 1 8.78 15.72 27.17
N THR A 2 7.69 15.58 27.92
CA THR A 2 7.10 14.26 28.22
C THR A 2 6.31 13.75 27.00
N ASP A 3 6.21 12.43 26.79
CA ASP A 3 5.52 11.82 25.63
C ASP A 3 4.11 12.37 25.43
N LYS A 4 3.35 12.51 26.52
CA LYS A 4 2.00 13.10 26.47
C LYS A 4 1.99 14.55 25.97
N LYS A 5 2.97 15.37 26.36
CA LYS A 5 3.06 16.76 25.90
C LYS A 5 3.42 16.83 24.42
N ARG A 6 4.30 15.93 23.96
CA ARG A 6 4.67 15.81 22.55
C ARG A 6 3.46 15.39 21.72
N GLN A 7 2.70 14.38 22.18
CA GLN A 7 1.46 13.98 21.54
C GLN A 7 0.44 15.13 21.47
N ASP A 8 0.22 15.87 22.57
CA ASP A 8 -0.69 17.02 22.61
C ASP A 8 -0.26 18.12 21.61
N ALA A 9 1.04 18.35 21.47
CA ALA A 9 1.59 19.30 20.50
C ALA A 9 1.40 18.84 19.05
N ILE A 10 1.59 17.55 18.75
CA ILE A 10 1.27 17.00 17.43
C ILE A 10 -0.22 17.20 17.15
N LEU A 11 -1.11 16.78 18.06
CA LEU A 11 -2.57 16.95 17.94
C LEU A 11 -2.97 18.39 17.65
N LYS A 12 -2.36 19.36 18.34
CA LYS A 12 -2.59 20.79 18.10
C LYS A 12 -2.25 21.21 16.67
N ILE A 13 -1.14 20.72 16.12
CA ILE A 13 -0.72 21.00 14.75
C ILE A 13 -1.67 20.34 13.75
N LEU A 14 -2.04 19.07 13.97
CA LEU A 14 -2.98 18.37 13.09
C LEU A 14 -4.35 19.06 13.08
N HIS A 15 -4.86 19.48 14.24
CA HIS A 15 -6.12 20.24 14.32
C HIS A 15 -6.02 21.60 13.63
N TYR A 16 -4.88 22.30 13.70
CA TYR A 16 -4.71 23.56 12.99
C TYR A 16 -4.86 23.36 11.47
N ILE A 17 -4.23 22.32 10.93
CA ILE A 17 -4.31 21.99 9.51
C ILE A 17 -5.73 21.53 9.14
N GLN A 18 -6.37 20.73 9.99
CA GLN A 18 -7.74 20.27 9.81
C GLN A 18 -8.73 21.45 9.69
N ASN A 19 -8.51 22.52 10.46
CA ASN A 19 -9.36 23.71 10.45
C ASN A 19 -9.01 24.71 9.33
N GLY A 20 -8.32 24.26 8.27
CA GLY A 20 -7.96 25.08 7.12
C GLY A 20 -6.73 25.98 7.34
N GLY A 21 -5.92 25.69 8.36
CA GLY A 21 -4.65 26.36 8.59
C GLY A 21 -3.67 26.20 7.43
N ASP A 22 -2.81 27.20 7.22
CA ASP A 22 -1.87 27.16 6.11
C ASP A 22 -0.63 26.30 6.41
N PHE A 23 -0.07 25.71 5.36
CA PHE A 23 1.07 24.80 5.45
C PHE A 23 2.31 25.44 6.09
N ALA A 24 2.60 26.70 5.76
CA ALA A 24 3.81 27.37 6.23
C ALA A 24 3.76 27.60 7.74
N THR A 25 2.59 27.99 8.26
CA THR A 25 2.35 28.15 9.70
C THR A 25 2.41 26.81 10.41
N ALA A 26 1.78 25.75 9.87
CA ALA A 26 1.84 24.42 10.46
C ALA A 26 3.29 23.89 10.57
N LYS A 27 4.08 24.08 9.50
CA LYS A 27 5.49 23.73 9.47
C LYS A 27 6.31 24.50 10.50
N LYS A 28 6.04 25.80 10.66
CA LYS A 28 6.70 26.62 11.68
C LYS A 28 6.34 26.18 13.10
N MET A 29 5.05 25.95 13.37
CA MET A 29 4.59 25.43 14.66
C MET A 29 5.27 24.10 15.01
N PHE A 30 5.46 23.25 14.02
CA PHE A 30 6.15 21.99 14.19
C PHE A 30 7.64 22.18 14.49
N GLN A 31 8.35 22.99 13.71
CA GLN A 31 9.78 23.23 13.90
C GLN A 31 10.13 23.97 15.20
N GLU A 32 9.20 24.76 15.75
CA GLU A 32 9.37 25.43 17.05
C GLU A 32 9.26 24.44 18.22
N GLU A 33 8.49 23.36 18.05
CA GLU A 33 8.16 22.42 19.13
C GLU A 33 8.93 21.09 19.01
N PHE A 34 9.40 20.74 17.82
CA PHE A 34 10.06 19.46 17.50
C PHE A 34 11.34 19.66 16.68
N ASP A 35 12.50 19.34 17.27
CA ASP A 35 13.73 19.14 16.50
C ASP A 35 13.64 17.88 15.64
N GLN A 36 13.17 16.79 16.26
CA GLN A 36 12.87 15.52 15.61
C GLN A 36 11.57 14.90 16.16
N VAL A 37 10.90 14.10 15.34
CA VAL A 37 9.72 13.30 15.69
C VAL A 37 9.84 11.87 15.19
N ASP A 38 9.40 10.92 16.02
CA ASP A 38 9.30 9.52 15.61
C ASP A 38 7.98 9.27 14.88
N VAL A 39 8.00 8.42 13.86
CA VAL A 39 6.78 8.10 13.09
C VAL A 39 5.69 7.47 13.97
N ALA A 40 6.10 6.74 15.03
CA ALA A 40 5.19 6.20 16.02
C ALA A 40 4.42 7.29 16.79
N GLU A 41 5.06 8.43 17.09
CA GLU A 41 4.41 9.56 17.77
C GLU A 41 3.32 10.19 16.89
N ILE A 42 3.62 10.35 15.59
CA ILE A 42 2.66 10.86 14.59
C ILE A 42 1.48 9.90 14.48
N THR A 43 1.75 8.61 14.33
CA THR A 43 0.71 7.57 14.19
C THR A 43 -0.19 7.51 15.43
N ALA A 44 0.39 7.65 16.63
CA ALA A 44 -0.37 7.66 17.87
C ALA A 44 -1.29 8.89 17.99
N ALA A 45 -0.84 10.06 17.51
CA ALA A 45 -1.66 11.26 17.46
C ALA A 45 -2.80 11.14 16.43
N GLU A 46 -2.53 10.61 15.24
CA GLU A 46 -3.55 10.40 14.20
C GLU A 46 -4.65 9.42 14.65
N ARG A 47 -4.26 8.32 15.32
CA ARG A 47 -5.21 7.38 15.91
C ARG A 47 -6.13 8.04 16.93
N GLU A 48 -5.62 8.99 17.69
CA GLU A 48 -6.41 9.73 18.68
C GLU A 48 -7.42 10.66 18.00
N LEU A 49 -7.05 11.32 16.89
CA LEU A 49 -8.01 12.12 16.10
C LEU A 49 -9.14 11.28 15.51
N ILE A 50 -8.84 10.08 15.01
CA ILE A 50 -9.85 9.16 14.49
C ILE A 50 -10.83 8.77 15.60
N LYS A 51 -10.32 8.46 16.81
CA LYS A 51 -11.17 8.15 17.97
C LYS A 51 -12.07 9.33 18.35
N GLN A 52 -11.62 10.56 18.13
CA GLN A 52 -12.39 11.78 18.36
C GLN A 52 -13.40 12.09 17.25
N GLY A 53 -13.54 11.22 16.25
CA GLY A 53 -14.57 11.29 15.22
C GLY A 53 -14.13 11.91 13.90
N LEU A 54 -12.83 12.15 13.70
CA LEU A 54 -12.30 12.63 12.42
C LEU A 54 -12.53 11.59 11.32
N ASN A 55 -13.02 12.05 10.16
CA ASN A 55 -13.23 11.17 9.01
C ASN A 55 -11.86 10.77 8.40
N PRO A 56 -11.57 9.46 8.22
CA PRO A 56 -10.37 9.00 7.52
C PRO A 56 -10.14 9.61 6.13
N ALA A 57 -11.20 10.02 5.43
CA ALA A 57 -11.07 10.70 4.14
C ALA A 57 -10.52 12.14 4.28
N GLU A 58 -10.83 12.85 5.36
CA GLU A 58 -10.27 14.18 5.66
C GLU A 58 -8.79 14.07 6.10
N ILE A 59 -8.41 12.89 6.62
CA ILE A 59 -7.02 12.55 6.90
C ILE A 59 -6.18 12.44 5.61
N GLN A 60 -6.77 12.22 4.43
CA GLN A 60 -6.01 12.10 3.19
C GLN A 60 -5.28 13.39 2.77
N TYR A 61 -5.97 14.52 2.87
CA TYR A 61 -5.35 15.83 2.67
C TYR A 61 -4.33 16.13 3.77
N LEU A 62 -4.67 15.74 5.01
CA LEU A 62 -3.82 15.90 6.18
C LEU A 62 -2.53 15.08 6.07
N CYS A 63 -2.53 13.81 5.66
CA CYS A 63 -1.33 12.98 5.54
C CYS A 63 -0.33 13.52 4.51
N ASN A 64 -0.80 14.07 3.38
CA ASN A 64 0.09 14.73 2.41
C ASN A 64 0.73 15.98 3.01
N VAL A 65 -0.08 16.83 3.66
CA VAL A 65 0.39 18.03 4.35
C VAL A 65 1.30 17.68 5.56
N HIS A 66 0.97 16.64 6.32
CA HIS A 66 1.70 16.13 7.46
C HIS A 66 3.07 15.61 7.04
N ALA A 67 3.13 14.74 6.01
CA ALA A 67 4.39 14.22 5.50
C ALA A 67 5.33 15.36 5.12
N ASP A 68 4.83 16.43 4.47
CA ASP A 68 5.62 17.61 4.11
C ASP A 68 5.97 18.54 5.30
N VAL A 69 5.10 18.63 6.31
CA VAL A 69 5.36 19.34 7.58
C VAL A 69 6.47 18.64 8.37
N PHE A 70 6.44 17.31 8.40
CA PHE A 70 7.38 16.47 9.15
C PHE A 70 8.67 16.17 8.35
N LYS A 71 8.66 16.39 7.03
CA LYS A 71 9.79 16.13 6.13
C LYS A 71 11.04 16.89 6.56
N GLY A 72 12.12 16.15 6.80
CA GLY A 72 13.41 16.67 7.28
C GLY A 72 13.54 16.73 8.81
N ASN A 73 12.46 16.49 9.56
CA ASN A 73 12.45 16.40 11.02
C ASN A 73 12.00 15.01 11.51
N ILE A 74 11.64 14.08 10.61
CA ILE A 74 11.45 12.67 11.00
C ILE A 74 12.81 12.12 11.41
N LYS A 75 12.87 11.53 12.61
CA LYS A 75 14.08 10.88 13.10
C LYS A 75 14.40 9.68 12.20
N GLU A 76 15.66 9.58 11.78
CA GLU A 76 16.14 8.35 11.16
C GLU A 76 16.15 7.23 12.21
N ASN A 77 15.17 6.32 12.12
CA ASN A 77 15.14 5.13 12.96
C ASN A 77 16.36 4.24 12.64
N ALA A 78 16.86 3.54 13.66
CA ALA A 78 17.90 2.54 13.45
C ALA A 78 17.39 1.50 12.44
N VAL A 79 18.01 1.44 11.27
CA VAL A 79 17.56 0.55 10.20
C VAL A 79 17.69 -0.88 10.68
N ASN A 80 16.58 -1.62 10.71
CA ASN A 80 16.59 -3.05 10.98
C ASN A 80 17.59 -3.73 10.03
N PRO A 81 18.65 -4.39 10.54
CA PRO A 81 19.71 -4.94 9.70
C PRO A 81 19.18 -6.03 8.75
N ASP A 82 18.06 -6.68 9.08
CA ASP A 82 17.43 -7.66 8.20
C ASP A 82 16.94 -7.01 6.89
N PHE A 83 16.63 -5.71 6.88
CA PHE A 83 16.19 -4.97 5.68
C PHE A 83 17.29 -4.78 4.63
N ALA A 84 18.56 -5.00 5.01
CA ALA A 84 19.67 -5.06 4.06
C ALA A 84 19.87 -6.47 3.47
N THR A 85 19.14 -7.48 3.96
CA THR A 85 19.30 -8.87 3.49
C THR A 85 18.72 -9.03 2.09
N PRO A 86 19.50 -9.52 1.11
CA PRO A 86 19.01 -9.76 -0.24
C PRO A 86 17.76 -10.65 -0.27
N GLY A 87 16.73 -10.15 -0.92
CA GLY A 87 15.45 -10.84 -1.09
C GLY A 87 14.42 -10.57 0.00
N HIS A 88 14.78 -9.94 1.12
CA HIS A 88 13.82 -9.45 2.11
C HIS A 88 12.83 -8.47 1.44
N PRO A 89 11.53 -8.48 1.75
CA PRO A 89 10.56 -7.60 1.08
C PRO A 89 10.93 -6.10 1.11
N VAL A 90 11.38 -5.60 2.26
CA VAL A 90 11.87 -4.21 2.37
C VAL A 90 13.09 -3.95 1.49
N HIS A 91 14.02 -4.91 1.39
CA HIS A 91 15.16 -4.80 0.48
C HIS A 91 14.69 -4.73 -0.97
N THR A 92 13.71 -5.55 -1.37
CA THR A 92 13.11 -5.52 -2.70
C THR A 92 12.55 -4.14 -3.02
N ILE A 93 11.71 -3.59 -2.14
CA ILE A 93 11.05 -2.28 -2.35
C ILE A 93 12.08 -1.16 -2.43
N LYS A 94 13.07 -1.14 -1.52
CA LYS A 94 14.14 -0.14 -1.56
C LYS A 94 15.00 -0.23 -2.82
N LEU A 95 15.25 -1.44 -3.34
CA LEU A 95 15.96 -1.60 -4.61
C LEU A 95 15.16 -1.03 -5.79
N GLU A 96 13.86 -1.28 -5.85
CA GLU A 96 13.01 -0.71 -6.91
C GLU A 96 12.93 0.80 -6.79
N ASN A 97 12.76 1.32 -5.58
CA ASN A 97 12.75 2.76 -5.31
C ASN A 97 14.06 3.43 -5.73
N MET A 98 15.19 2.79 -5.49
CA MET A 98 16.49 3.26 -5.98
C MET A 98 16.55 3.33 -7.51
N VAL A 99 16.07 2.30 -8.21
CA VAL A 99 16.10 2.25 -9.68
C VAL A 99 15.08 3.23 -10.29
N LEU A 100 13.87 3.35 -9.73
CA LEU A 100 12.86 4.33 -10.11
C LEU A 100 13.38 5.77 -9.91
N LYS A 101 14.03 6.03 -8.78
CA LYS A 101 14.66 7.33 -8.48
C LYS A 101 15.75 7.67 -9.49
N SER A 102 16.56 6.69 -9.89
CA SER A 102 17.57 6.88 -10.94
C SER A 102 16.95 7.10 -12.31
N LEU A 103 15.91 6.32 -12.69
CA LEU A 103 15.17 6.52 -13.94
C LEU A 103 14.60 7.95 -14.03
N VAL A 104 14.04 8.48 -12.94
CA VAL A 104 13.52 9.85 -12.91
C VAL A 104 14.63 10.90 -12.97
N ASN A 105 15.63 10.81 -12.07
CA ASN A 105 16.61 11.89 -11.88
C ASN A 105 17.77 11.87 -12.88
N ASP A 106 18.19 10.69 -13.33
CA ASP A 106 19.40 10.50 -14.14
C ASP A 106 19.08 10.28 -15.62
N ALA A 107 17.83 9.93 -15.97
CA ALA A 107 17.40 9.68 -17.34
C ALA A 107 16.26 10.63 -17.78
N LEU A 108 15.06 10.46 -17.24
CA LEU A 108 13.83 11.14 -17.70
C LEU A 108 13.90 12.67 -17.60
N LEU A 109 14.24 13.22 -16.43
CA LEU A 109 14.34 14.67 -16.26
C LEU A 109 15.51 15.30 -17.05
N PRO A 110 16.72 14.69 -17.10
CA PRO A 110 17.79 15.14 -17.98
C PRO A 110 17.44 15.11 -19.47
N ASP A 111 16.82 14.05 -19.98
CA ASP A 111 16.46 13.94 -21.39
C ASP A 111 15.27 14.84 -21.76
N LEU A 112 14.36 15.11 -20.82
CA LEU A 112 13.38 16.19 -20.96
C LEU A 112 14.05 17.55 -21.12
N LYS A 113 15.05 17.90 -20.29
CA LYS A 113 15.77 19.18 -20.44
C LYS A 113 16.45 19.31 -21.81
N LYS A 114 17.02 18.22 -22.33
CA LYS A 114 17.61 18.19 -23.67
C LYS A 114 16.56 18.38 -24.77
N TYR A 115 15.38 17.77 -24.61
CA TYR A 115 14.24 17.94 -25.52
C TYR A 115 13.74 19.39 -25.57
N GLN A 116 13.61 20.02 -24.40
CA GLN A 116 13.25 21.44 -24.29
C GLN A 116 14.30 22.34 -24.96
N ALA A 117 15.59 21.97 -24.89
CA ALA A 117 16.69 22.64 -25.58
C ALA A 117 16.78 22.35 -27.09
N GLY A 118 15.86 21.55 -27.65
CA GLY A 118 15.78 21.26 -29.09
C GLY A 118 16.56 20.03 -29.56
N GLN A 119 17.09 19.21 -28.64
CA GLN A 119 17.68 17.92 -29.01
C GLN A 119 16.60 16.87 -29.25
N ASP A 120 16.87 15.91 -30.13
CA ASP A 120 15.97 14.80 -30.40
C ASP A 120 16.15 13.67 -29.38
N THR A 121 15.44 13.78 -28.26
CA THR A 121 15.40 12.80 -27.17
C THR A 121 14.00 12.21 -26.94
N LEU A 122 13.03 12.47 -27.84
CA LEU A 122 11.64 12.10 -27.62
C LEU A 122 11.43 10.58 -27.52
N ASP A 123 12.12 9.80 -28.35
CA ASP A 123 12.04 8.32 -28.28
C ASP A 123 12.62 7.75 -26.98
N LYS A 124 13.62 8.42 -26.40
CA LYS A 124 14.14 8.04 -25.08
C LYS A 124 13.11 8.34 -23.99
N ILE A 125 12.51 9.52 -24.01
CA ILE A 125 11.44 9.92 -23.08
C ILE A 125 10.27 8.92 -23.16
N ARG A 126 9.85 8.52 -24.37
CA ARG A 126 8.81 7.50 -24.55
C ARG A 126 9.18 6.16 -23.90
N LYS A 127 10.43 5.74 -24.07
CA LYS A 127 10.94 4.50 -23.46
C LYS A 127 11.01 4.61 -21.93
N GLU A 128 11.51 5.71 -21.42
CA GLU A 128 11.62 6.00 -19.99
C GLU A 128 10.25 6.09 -19.32
N LEU A 129 9.25 6.69 -19.97
CA LEU A 129 7.86 6.70 -19.50
C LEU A 129 7.24 5.30 -19.53
N SER A 130 7.51 4.51 -20.57
CA SER A 130 7.08 3.11 -20.62
C SER A 130 7.72 2.28 -19.50
N ASP A 131 8.98 2.54 -19.16
CA ASP A 131 9.68 1.87 -18.06
C ASP A 131 9.14 2.36 -16.71
N LEU A 132 8.89 3.67 -16.56
CA LEU A 132 8.28 4.26 -15.36
C LEU A 132 6.86 3.72 -15.12
N ALA A 133 6.07 3.52 -16.17
CA ALA A 133 4.73 2.94 -16.08
C ALA A 133 4.71 1.52 -15.48
N THR A 134 5.85 0.81 -15.50
CA THR A 134 5.96 -0.49 -14.81
C THR A 134 5.93 -0.39 -13.29
N ILE A 135 5.97 0.83 -12.71
CA ILE A 135 5.73 1.12 -11.29
C ILE A 135 4.40 0.56 -10.78
N ASP A 136 3.42 0.34 -11.66
CA ASP A 136 2.15 -0.31 -11.30
C ASP A 136 2.38 -1.64 -10.56
N LYS A 137 3.38 -2.44 -10.96
CA LYS A 137 3.71 -3.69 -10.24
C LYS A 137 4.15 -3.41 -8.80
N HIS A 138 4.90 -2.33 -8.59
CA HIS A 138 5.37 -1.93 -7.26
C HIS A 138 4.21 -1.50 -6.36
N TYR A 139 3.36 -0.60 -6.87
CA TYR A 139 2.19 -0.17 -6.13
C TYR A 139 1.21 -1.31 -5.87
N ARG A 140 0.96 -2.20 -6.85
CA ARG A 140 0.13 -3.39 -6.62
C ARG A 140 0.67 -4.29 -5.50
N ARG A 141 1.99 -4.52 -5.41
CA ARG A 141 2.56 -5.32 -4.31
C ARG A 141 2.39 -4.64 -2.97
N LYS A 142 2.61 -3.32 -2.92
CA LYS A 142 2.36 -2.51 -1.74
C LYS A 142 0.89 -2.59 -1.30
N GLU A 143 -0.03 -2.36 -2.24
CA GLU A 143 -1.48 -2.39 -2.04
C GLU A 143 -2.01 -3.76 -1.63
N THR A 144 -1.45 -4.82 -2.21
CA THR A 144 -1.95 -6.18 -1.99
C THR A 144 -1.34 -6.83 -0.76
N SER A 145 -0.11 -6.49 -0.36
CA SER A 145 0.60 -7.20 0.73
C SER A 145 0.98 -6.31 1.91
N LEU A 146 1.47 -5.08 1.67
CA LEU A 146 1.89 -4.21 2.77
C LEU A 146 0.72 -3.48 3.42
N PHE A 147 -0.24 -2.99 2.64
CA PHE A 147 -1.42 -2.33 3.20
C PHE A 147 -2.27 -3.27 4.07
N PRO A 148 -2.54 -4.54 3.68
CA PRO A 148 -3.18 -5.48 4.59
C PRO A 148 -2.38 -5.76 5.86
N LEU A 149 -1.04 -5.80 5.77
CA LEU A 149 -0.18 -5.93 6.95
C LEU A 149 -0.33 -4.73 7.89
N MET A 150 -0.38 -3.51 7.38
CA MET A 150 -0.65 -2.32 8.18
C MET A 150 -2.03 -2.38 8.84
N ASN A 151 -3.05 -2.75 8.07
CA ASN A 151 -4.43 -2.89 8.55
C ASN A 151 -4.55 -3.94 9.68
N LYS A 152 -3.81 -5.06 9.57
CA LYS A 152 -3.74 -6.11 10.61
C LYS A 152 -3.35 -5.57 11.97
N TYR A 153 -2.46 -4.59 12.00
CA TYR A 153 -2.03 -3.92 13.23
C TYR A 153 -2.81 -2.64 13.53
N GLY A 154 -3.95 -2.42 12.85
CA GLY A 154 -4.85 -1.28 13.03
C GLY A 154 -4.31 0.03 12.47
N ILE A 155 -3.37 -0.02 11.54
CA ILE A 155 -2.79 1.16 10.86
C ILE A 155 -3.52 1.30 9.52
N THR A 156 -4.69 1.94 9.52
CA THR A 156 -5.59 1.95 8.35
C THR A 156 -5.58 3.24 7.54
N ALA A 157 -5.35 4.39 8.19
CA ALA A 157 -5.40 5.68 7.48
C ALA A 157 -4.27 5.84 6.44
N PRO A 158 -2.98 5.61 6.76
CA PRO A 158 -1.92 5.79 5.75
C PRO A 158 -2.09 4.92 4.50
N PRO A 159 -2.42 3.61 4.58
CA PRO A 159 -2.75 2.80 3.42
C PRO A 159 -3.83 3.41 2.51
N GLU A 160 -4.93 3.89 3.10
CA GLU A 160 -6.05 4.48 2.34
C GLU A 160 -5.62 5.71 1.54
N VAL A 161 -4.81 6.55 2.17
CA VAL A 161 -4.30 7.77 1.57
C VAL A 161 -3.32 7.47 0.46
N MET A 162 -2.33 6.62 0.77
CA MET A 162 -1.28 6.26 -0.17
C MET A 162 -1.84 5.58 -1.41
N TRP A 163 -2.86 4.71 -1.27
CA TRP A 163 -3.51 4.08 -2.42
C TRP A 163 -4.13 5.12 -3.36
N GLY A 164 -4.83 6.13 -2.84
CA GLY A 164 -5.38 7.20 -3.69
C GLY A 164 -4.29 7.97 -4.43
N VAL A 165 -3.15 8.22 -3.79
CA VAL A 165 -2.01 8.87 -4.45
C VAL A 165 -1.36 7.94 -5.48
N ASP A 166 -1.29 6.63 -5.23
CA ASP A 166 -0.80 5.65 -6.21
C ASP A 166 -1.65 5.64 -7.49
N ASP A 167 -2.97 5.72 -7.35
CA ASP A 167 -3.90 5.88 -8.49
C ASP A 167 -3.61 7.18 -9.25
N ASP A 168 -3.48 8.30 -8.55
CA ASP A 168 -3.20 9.60 -9.19
C ASP A 168 -1.84 9.58 -9.91
N ILE A 169 -0.82 8.92 -9.36
CA ILE A 169 0.50 8.76 -10.00
C ILE A 169 0.39 7.93 -11.28
N ARG A 170 -0.37 6.82 -11.27
CA ARG A 170 -0.61 6.02 -12.49
C ARG A 170 -1.26 6.86 -13.58
N ASP A 171 -2.26 7.66 -13.23
CA ASP A 171 -2.94 8.56 -14.17
C ASP A 171 -1.98 9.62 -14.73
N LEU A 172 -1.15 10.24 -13.87
CA LEU A 172 -0.14 11.21 -14.29
C LEU A 172 0.90 10.63 -15.27
N ILE A 173 1.37 9.41 -15.01
CA ILE A 173 2.29 8.71 -15.92
C ILE A 173 1.57 8.37 -17.24
N GLY A 174 0.31 7.96 -17.17
CA GLY A 174 -0.53 7.68 -18.34
C GLY A 174 -0.71 8.92 -19.21
N ASP A 175 -1.02 10.07 -18.61
CA ASP A 175 -1.17 11.36 -19.30
C ASP A 175 0.14 11.81 -19.94
N ALA A 176 1.25 11.74 -19.21
CA ALA A 176 2.58 12.05 -19.75
C ALA A 176 2.93 11.13 -20.94
N SER A 177 2.62 9.83 -20.84
CA SER A 177 2.85 8.85 -21.90
C SER A 177 1.99 9.13 -23.13
N LYS A 178 0.74 9.54 -22.93
CA LYS A 178 -0.18 9.92 -24.00
C LYS A 178 0.32 11.14 -24.76
N ILE A 179 0.71 12.20 -24.05
CA ILE A 179 1.28 13.40 -24.65
C ILE A 179 2.55 13.04 -25.42
N ALA A 180 3.49 12.31 -24.80
CA ALA A 180 4.72 11.90 -25.47
C ALA A 180 4.48 11.06 -26.74
N GLY A 181 3.37 10.32 -26.81
CA GLY A 181 2.97 9.50 -27.94
C GLY A 181 2.45 10.26 -29.17
N GLU A 182 2.20 11.57 -29.05
CA GLU A 182 1.78 12.41 -30.18
C GLU A 182 2.92 12.57 -31.20
N GLU A 183 2.58 12.84 -32.46
CA GLU A 183 3.58 13.03 -33.55
C GLU A 183 4.44 14.27 -33.29
N HIS A 184 3.80 15.34 -32.80
CA HIS A 184 4.43 16.61 -32.45
C HIS A 184 3.89 17.11 -31.11
N PRO A 185 4.35 16.54 -29.98
CA PRO A 185 3.85 16.93 -28.67
C PRO A 185 4.22 18.38 -28.34
N ASP A 186 3.31 19.09 -27.69
CA ASP A 186 3.61 20.38 -27.12
C ASP A 186 4.69 20.23 -26.03
N LYS A 187 5.80 20.97 -26.20
CA LYS A 187 6.98 20.84 -25.34
C LYS A 187 6.73 21.26 -23.91
N ASP A 188 5.93 22.30 -23.71
CA ASP A 188 5.67 22.85 -22.38
C ASP A 188 4.66 21.96 -21.64
N GLN A 189 3.62 21.50 -22.34
CA GLN A 189 2.65 20.55 -21.82
C GLN A 189 3.32 19.22 -21.42
N LEU A 190 4.18 18.67 -22.30
CA LEU A 190 4.92 17.44 -22.01
C LEU A 190 5.85 17.63 -20.80
N ALA A 191 6.54 18.77 -20.73
CA ALA A 191 7.44 19.06 -19.63
C ALA A 191 6.71 19.22 -18.30
N GLU A 192 5.55 19.86 -18.29
CA GLU A 192 4.70 20.00 -17.10
C GLU A 192 4.22 18.62 -16.62
N ALA A 193 3.67 17.80 -17.52
CA ALA A 193 3.18 16.47 -17.21
C ALA A 193 4.28 15.55 -16.63
N ILE A 194 5.45 15.50 -17.28
CA ILE A 194 6.59 14.70 -16.80
C ILE A 194 7.10 15.19 -15.45
N LYS A 195 7.22 16.51 -15.25
CA LYS A 195 7.71 17.07 -13.98
C LYS A 195 6.74 16.76 -12.84
N LYS A 196 5.44 16.85 -13.10
CA LYS A 196 4.41 16.51 -12.11
C LYS A 196 4.44 15.03 -11.75
N ALA A 197 4.43 14.13 -12.74
CA ALA A 197 4.55 12.69 -12.50
C ALA A 197 5.85 12.34 -11.74
N SER A 198 6.98 12.89 -12.18
CA SER A 198 8.29 12.69 -11.55
C SER A 198 8.31 13.16 -10.09
N HIS A 199 7.70 14.31 -9.80
CA HIS A 199 7.61 14.83 -8.44
C HIS A 199 6.84 13.87 -7.53
N GLU A 200 5.63 13.49 -7.92
CA GLU A 200 4.79 12.61 -7.11
C GLU A 200 5.40 11.21 -6.91
N VAL A 201 6.07 10.65 -7.92
CA VAL A 201 6.83 9.39 -7.78
C VAL A 201 7.91 9.51 -6.71
N LEU A 202 8.69 10.60 -6.73
CA LEU A 202 9.76 10.82 -5.75
C LEU A 202 9.20 11.08 -4.34
N GLU A 203 8.05 11.75 -4.23
CA GLU A 203 7.34 11.94 -2.97
C GLU A 203 6.82 10.62 -2.40
N MET A 204 6.27 9.75 -3.25
CA MET A 204 5.80 8.43 -2.81
C MET A 204 6.96 7.56 -2.32
N ILE A 205 8.10 7.55 -3.02
CA ILE A 205 9.31 6.84 -2.58
C ILE A 205 9.75 7.32 -1.19
N PHE A 206 9.72 8.63 -0.93
CA PHE A 206 10.02 9.17 0.39
C PHE A 206 9.03 8.69 1.45
N LYS A 207 7.72 8.75 1.18
CA LYS A 207 6.67 8.28 2.11
C LYS A 207 6.83 6.79 2.41
N GLU A 208 7.15 5.99 1.41
CA GLU A 208 7.38 4.55 1.59
C GLU A 208 8.60 4.27 2.48
N GLU A 209 9.74 4.89 2.20
CA GLU A 209 11.00 4.59 2.90
C GLU A 209 11.09 5.23 4.28
N SER A 210 10.60 6.46 4.44
CA SER A 210 10.75 7.25 5.66
C SER A 210 9.55 7.16 6.61
N ILE A 211 8.40 6.68 6.14
CA ILE A 211 7.16 6.64 6.94
C ILE A 211 6.60 5.22 6.99
N MET A 212 6.17 4.68 5.84
CA MET A 212 5.45 3.40 5.78
C MET A 212 6.30 2.23 6.29
N ILE A 213 7.53 2.06 5.78
CA ILE A 213 8.41 0.96 6.17
C ILE A 213 8.73 1.00 7.68
N PRO A 214 9.14 2.16 8.26
CA PRO A 214 9.31 2.27 9.71
C PRO A 214 8.05 1.92 10.51
N MET A 215 6.86 2.36 10.08
CA MET A 215 5.61 2.02 10.77
C MET A 215 5.32 0.53 10.79
N ILE A 216 5.63 -0.17 9.69
CA ILE A 216 5.47 -1.63 9.61
C ILE A 216 6.52 -2.32 10.48
N ASP A 217 7.78 -1.90 10.46
CA ASP A 217 8.88 -2.49 11.24
C ASP A 217 8.60 -2.51 12.75
N GLU A 218 7.96 -1.47 13.27
CA GLU A 218 7.60 -1.37 14.70
C GLU A 218 6.61 -2.46 15.17
N VAL A 219 5.82 -3.03 14.26
CA VAL A 219 4.72 -3.95 14.60
C VAL A 219 4.82 -5.33 13.96
N ALA A 220 5.44 -5.42 12.79
CA ALA A 220 5.48 -6.64 11.99
C ALA A 220 6.53 -7.62 12.51
N ASP A 221 6.16 -8.91 12.51
CA ASP A 221 7.08 -9.98 12.83
C ASP A 221 7.68 -10.63 11.57
N GLN A 222 8.53 -11.64 11.78
CA GLN A 222 9.21 -12.36 10.70
C GLN A 222 8.26 -13.15 9.78
N ASP A 223 7.12 -13.62 10.29
CA ASP A 223 6.14 -14.37 9.51
C ASP A 223 5.29 -13.41 8.66
N ASP A 224 4.97 -12.22 9.18
CA ASP A 224 4.36 -11.14 8.41
C ASP A 224 5.17 -10.81 7.17
N TRP A 225 6.48 -10.61 7.33
CA TRP A 225 7.40 -10.39 6.22
C TRP A 225 7.51 -11.60 5.29
N TYR A 226 7.42 -12.81 5.84
CA TYR A 226 7.43 -14.01 5.02
C TYR A 226 6.17 -14.16 4.17
N ASN A 227 5.00 -13.76 4.69
CA ASN A 227 3.77 -13.68 3.91
C ASN A 227 3.93 -12.72 2.74
N VAL A 228 4.40 -11.49 2.99
CA VAL A 228 4.70 -10.51 1.93
C VAL A 228 5.65 -11.11 0.89
N LYS A 229 6.71 -11.80 1.33
CA LYS A 229 7.68 -12.42 0.42
C LYS A 229 7.04 -13.47 -0.50
N ARG A 230 6.16 -14.31 0.03
CA ARG A 230 5.47 -15.35 -0.75
C ARG A 230 4.51 -14.76 -1.77
N GLU A 231 3.95 -13.60 -1.46
CA GLU A 231 2.96 -12.91 -2.28
C GLU A 231 3.58 -12.10 -3.42
N GLU A 232 4.84 -11.66 -3.31
CA GLU A 232 5.52 -10.87 -4.36
C GLU A 232 5.39 -11.49 -5.77
N SER A 233 5.45 -12.83 -5.84
CA SER A 233 5.42 -13.55 -7.12
C SER A 233 4.05 -13.55 -7.81
N GLN A 234 2.97 -13.21 -7.10
CA GLN A 234 1.63 -13.05 -7.70
C GLN A 234 1.58 -11.84 -8.64
N ILE A 235 2.46 -10.85 -8.46
CA ILE A 235 2.42 -9.57 -9.18
C ILE A 235 3.69 -9.35 -10.03
N GLY A 236 4.86 -9.81 -9.55
CA GLY A 236 6.15 -9.60 -10.23
C GLY A 236 6.88 -8.36 -9.70
N TYR A 237 7.80 -7.79 -10.48
CA TYR A 237 8.72 -6.70 -10.04
C TYR A 237 8.85 -5.61 -11.11
N THR A 238 9.20 -4.40 -10.69
CA THR A 238 9.45 -3.25 -11.58
C THR A 238 10.95 -2.99 -11.71
N LEU A 239 11.46 -2.89 -12.95
CA LEU A 239 12.83 -2.51 -13.30
C LEU A 239 14.00 -3.30 -12.67
N ILE A 240 13.71 -4.30 -11.84
CA ILE A 240 14.70 -5.19 -11.21
C ILE A 240 14.48 -6.64 -11.64
N ARG A 241 15.52 -7.45 -11.49
CA ARG A 241 15.39 -8.90 -11.61
C ARG A 241 14.68 -9.46 -10.39
N LYS A 242 14.06 -10.65 -10.56
CA LYS A 242 13.45 -11.40 -9.46
C LYS A 242 14.44 -11.52 -8.28
N PRO A 243 14.13 -10.97 -7.10
CA PRO A 243 14.99 -11.05 -5.93
C PRO A 243 15.17 -12.49 -5.44
N MET A 244 16.19 -12.70 -4.61
CA MET A 244 16.42 -13.98 -3.94
C MET A 244 15.21 -14.39 -3.09
N ASN A 245 14.98 -15.69 -2.96
CA ASN A 245 13.91 -16.22 -2.12
C ASN A 245 14.34 -16.17 -0.64
N TRP A 246 14.10 -15.03 0.01
CA TRP A 246 14.33 -14.85 1.43
C TRP A 246 13.38 -15.70 2.26
N LYS A 247 13.86 -16.14 3.42
CA LYS A 247 13.10 -16.85 4.46
C LYS A 247 13.53 -16.32 5.83
N PRO A 248 12.61 -16.29 6.81
CA PRO A 248 12.94 -15.90 8.17
C PRO A 248 13.96 -16.87 8.78
N LYS A 249 14.87 -16.35 9.63
CA LYS A 249 15.95 -17.13 10.26
C LYS A 249 15.40 -18.20 11.22
N GLU A 250 14.28 -17.90 11.87
CA GLU A 250 13.51 -18.85 12.68
C GLU A 250 12.05 -18.73 12.25
N ALA A 251 11.48 -19.80 11.70
CA ALA A 251 10.03 -19.87 11.53
C ALA A 251 9.40 -19.92 12.93
N LYS A 252 8.32 -19.17 13.20
CA LYS A 252 7.57 -19.43 14.44
C LYS A 252 7.19 -20.90 14.45
N LYS A 253 7.55 -21.60 15.53
CA LYS A 253 6.78 -22.77 15.94
C LYS A 253 5.44 -22.23 16.37
N GLU A 254 4.48 -22.19 15.44
CA GLU A 254 3.13 -21.75 15.72
C GLU A 254 2.59 -22.49 16.95
N ALA A 255 2.31 -21.74 18.02
CA ALA A 255 1.14 -21.99 18.85
C ALA A 255 -0.07 -21.30 18.18
N GLY A 256 -0.27 -21.59 16.90
CA GLY A 256 -1.44 -21.20 16.12
C GLY A 256 -2.56 -22.24 16.28
N PRO A 257 -3.77 -21.99 15.73
CA PRO A 257 -4.83 -22.99 15.72
C PRO A 257 -4.30 -24.30 15.12
N ILE A 258 -4.74 -25.43 15.69
CA ILE A 258 -4.19 -26.76 15.42
C ILE A 258 -4.01 -26.97 13.91
N SER A 259 -2.77 -27.21 13.46
CA SER A 259 -2.45 -27.47 12.05
C SER A 259 -3.40 -28.53 11.46
N VAL A 260 -3.92 -28.28 10.26
CA VAL A 260 -4.77 -29.23 9.50
C VAL A 260 -4.11 -30.60 9.39
N SER A 261 -2.78 -30.66 9.23
CA SER A 261 -2.03 -31.92 9.20
C SER A 261 -2.18 -32.73 10.48
N ASN A 262 -2.26 -32.05 11.63
CA ASN A 262 -2.39 -32.66 12.96
C ASN A 262 -3.86 -32.99 13.31
N LEU A 263 -4.80 -32.48 12.51
CA LEU A 263 -6.24 -32.76 12.63
C LEU A 263 -6.78 -33.62 11.47
N SER A 264 -5.94 -34.09 10.56
CA SER A 264 -6.33 -34.88 9.39
C SER A 264 -7.07 -36.19 9.74
N SER A 265 -6.95 -36.66 10.99
CA SER A 265 -7.69 -37.80 11.55
C SER A 265 -9.10 -37.44 12.05
N PHE A 266 -9.42 -36.17 12.25
CA PHE A 266 -10.74 -35.71 12.66
C PHE A 266 -11.64 -35.54 11.44
N LEU A 267 -12.81 -36.18 11.50
CA LEU A 267 -13.84 -36.06 10.48
C LEU A 267 -14.86 -35.00 10.93
N ILE A 268 -15.14 -34.06 10.05
CA ILE A 268 -16.25 -33.13 10.16
C ILE A 268 -17.46 -33.82 9.52
N ASN A 269 -18.54 -33.99 10.29
CA ASN A 269 -19.80 -34.52 9.79
C ASN A 269 -20.65 -33.37 9.26
N PHE A 270 -21.04 -33.46 7.99
CA PHE A 270 -22.00 -32.62 7.31
C PHE A 270 -23.34 -33.37 7.19
N GLU A 271 -24.39 -32.69 6.74
CA GLU A 271 -25.70 -33.31 6.55
C GLU A 271 -25.66 -34.50 5.57
N GLU A 272 -24.93 -34.34 4.45
CA GLU A 272 -24.86 -35.32 3.36
C GLU A 272 -23.53 -36.10 3.29
N GLY A 273 -22.75 -36.11 4.37
CA GLY A 273 -21.49 -36.85 4.39
C GLY A 273 -20.50 -36.43 5.46
N ARG A 274 -19.25 -36.85 5.31
CA ARG A 274 -18.16 -36.49 6.23
C ARG A 274 -16.86 -36.33 5.48
N LEU A 275 -16.11 -35.29 5.83
CA LEU A 275 -14.80 -34.99 5.25
C LEU A 275 -13.81 -34.77 6.38
N ASN A 276 -12.55 -35.15 6.18
CA ASN A 276 -11.49 -34.60 7.01
C ASN A 276 -11.04 -33.23 6.46
N LEU A 277 -10.23 -32.51 7.24
CA LEU A 277 -9.78 -31.17 6.85
C LEU A 277 -8.90 -31.17 5.59
N GLU A 278 -8.13 -32.23 5.35
CA GLU A 278 -7.29 -32.34 4.14
C GLU A 278 -8.15 -32.44 2.88
N GLN A 279 -9.19 -33.27 2.92
CA GLN A 279 -10.16 -33.41 1.84
C GLN A 279 -10.94 -32.12 1.61
N LEU A 280 -11.38 -31.45 2.69
CA LEU A 280 -12.08 -30.17 2.57
C LEU A 280 -11.19 -29.11 1.92
N ASN A 281 -9.94 -29.00 2.35
CA ASN A 281 -8.98 -28.08 1.75
C ASN A 281 -8.75 -28.39 0.26
N ALA A 282 -8.55 -29.66 -0.09
CA ALA A 282 -8.37 -30.07 -1.48
C ALA A 282 -9.59 -29.76 -2.36
N ILE A 283 -10.81 -29.92 -1.84
CA ILE A 283 -12.05 -29.55 -2.55
C ILE A 283 -12.07 -28.04 -2.81
N LEU A 284 -11.78 -27.23 -1.80
CA LEU A 284 -11.74 -25.77 -1.93
C LEU A 284 -10.68 -25.33 -2.94
N ASP A 285 -9.48 -25.93 -2.90
CA ASP A 285 -8.38 -25.63 -3.83
C ASP A 285 -8.71 -26.01 -5.28
N MET A 286 -9.57 -27.01 -5.51
CA MET A 286 -9.99 -27.44 -6.84
C MET A 286 -11.19 -26.65 -7.40
N LEU A 287 -11.77 -25.71 -6.65
CA LEU A 287 -12.87 -24.90 -7.15
C LEU A 287 -12.43 -24.07 -8.38
N PRO A 288 -13.24 -24.00 -9.45
CA PRO A 288 -12.87 -23.27 -10.67
C PRO A 288 -13.02 -21.74 -10.55
N PHE A 289 -13.15 -21.22 -9.33
CA PHE A 289 -13.34 -19.79 -9.04
C PHE A 289 -12.58 -19.40 -7.77
N ALA A 290 -12.23 -18.11 -7.64
CA ALA A 290 -11.74 -17.53 -6.40
C ALA A 290 -12.89 -17.45 -5.39
N LEU A 291 -12.64 -17.82 -4.14
CA LEU A 291 -13.58 -17.69 -3.04
C LEU A 291 -12.95 -16.79 -1.97
N THR A 292 -13.69 -15.80 -1.49
CA THR A 292 -13.38 -15.05 -0.27
C THR A 292 -14.60 -15.09 0.63
N PHE A 293 -14.41 -15.45 1.89
CA PHE A 293 -15.46 -15.48 2.90
C PHE A 293 -15.25 -14.35 3.90
N ILE A 294 -16.30 -13.56 4.09
CA ILE A 294 -16.39 -12.48 5.08
C ILE A 294 -17.36 -12.94 6.16
N ASP A 295 -16.96 -12.87 7.42
CA ASP A 295 -17.75 -13.35 8.55
C ASP A 295 -18.85 -12.35 8.98
N GLU A 296 -19.63 -12.72 10.01
CA GLU A 296 -20.71 -11.90 10.56
C GLU A 296 -20.26 -10.56 11.18
N HIS A 297 -18.96 -10.35 11.34
CA HIS A 297 -18.34 -9.15 11.88
C HIS A 297 -17.62 -8.33 10.81
N ASP A 298 -17.97 -8.56 9.54
CA ASP A 298 -17.38 -7.91 8.37
C ASP A 298 -15.86 -8.16 8.25
N LYS A 299 -15.35 -9.28 8.79
CA LYS A 299 -13.92 -9.62 8.73
C LYS A 299 -13.63 -10.66 7.67
N VAL A 300 -12.51 -10.47 6.97
CA VAL A 300 -11.99 -11.45 6.02
C VAL A 300 -11.56 -12.70 6.79
N ALA A 301 -12.31 -13.79 6.67
CA ALA A 301 -12.05 -15.01 7.43
C ALA A 301 -11.33 -16.08 6.61
N TYR A 302 -11.55 -16.11 5.29
CA TYR A 302 -10.93 -17.08 4.40
C TYR A 302 -10.82 -16.54 2.98
N PHE A 303 -9.76 -16.97 2.27
CA PHE A 303 -9.69 -16.91 0.82
C PHE A 303 -9.08 -18.21 0.28
N GLY A 304 -9.47 -18.60 -0.93
CA GLY A 304 -9.00 -19.81 -1.59
C GLY A 304 -9.66 -20.00 -2.96
N GLY A 305 -9.67 -21.23 -3.46
CA GLY A 305 -10.12 -21.53 -4.82
C GLY A 305 -8.98 -21.57 -5.83
N GLY A 306 -9.19 -22.30 -6.93
CA GLY A 306 -8.17 -22.59 -7.94
C GLY A 306 -8.00 -21.51 -9.02
N ALA A 307 -8.81 -20.44 -9.01
CA ALA A 307 -8.68 -19.33 -9.93
C ALA A 307 -8.16 -18.08 -9.21
N GLU A 308 -6.87 -17.79 -9.29
CA GLU A 308 -6.30 -16.53 -8.78
C GLU A 308 -6.61 -15.38 -9.74
N ILE A 309 -7.84 -14.86 -9.69
CA ILE A 309 -8.24 -13.68 -10.50
C ILE A 309 -7.82 -12.37 -9.81
N TYR A 310 -7.79 -12.37 -8.47
CA TYR A 310 -7.34 -11.26 -7.66
C TYR A 310 -6.27 -11.74 -6.68
N PRO A 311 -5.12 -11.06 -6.57
CA PRO A 311 -4.09 -11.45 -5.62
C PRO A 311 -4.55 -11.14 -4.19
N HIS A 312 -4.18 -12.00 -3.24
CA HIS A 312 -4.66 -11.91 -1.85
C HIS A 312 -3.52 -11.87 -0.81
N SER A 313 -3.71 -10.98 0.15
CA SER A 313 -3.10 -10.87 1.48
C SER A 313 -3.29 -12.04 2.44
N ARG A 314 -2.31 -12.91 2.78
CA ARG A 314 -2.44 -13.68 4.04
C ARG A 314 -2.54 -12.77 5.26
N ASN A 315 -1.92 -11.60 5.19
CA ASN A 315 -2.04 -10.57 6.22
C ASN A 315 -3.42 -9.88 6.20
N ALA A 316 -4.28 -10.16 5.21
CA ALA A 316 -5.65 -9.66 5.18
C ALA A 316 -6.62 -10.47 6.05
N ILE A 317 -6.26 -11.70 6.46
CA ILE A 317 -7.14 -12.53 7.32
C ILE A 317 -7.31 -11.82 8.67
N GLY A 318 -8.57 -11.63 9.08
CA GLY A 318 -8.99 -10.90 10.27
C GLY A 318 -9.17 -9.39 10.06
N ASN A 319 -8.76 -8.85 8.90
CA ASN A 319 -9.00 -7.44 8.59
C ASN A 319 -10.47 -7.18 8.29
N ASP A 320 -10.86 -5.95 8.55
CA ASP A 320 -12.16 -5.42 8.14
C ASP A 320 -12.26 -5.35 6.61
N VAL A 321 -13.35 -5.87 6.04
CA VAL A 321 -13.56 -5.87 4.58
C VAL A 321 -13.50 -4.46 3.99
N PHE A 322 -13.91 -3.43 4.73
CA PHE A 322 -13.89 -2.05 4.28
C PHE A 322 -12.46 -1.49 4.18
N SER A 323 -11.53 -2.03 4.97
CA SER A 323 -10.10 -1.67 4.93
C SER A 323 -9.36 -2.28 3.74
N CYS A 324 -9.90 -3.33 3.14
CA CYS A 324 -9.35 -3.98 1.95
C CYS A 324 -9.72 -3.26 0.64
N HIS A 325 -10.50 -2.18 0.72
CA HIS A 325 -11.01 -1.45 -0.43
C HIS A 325 -10.55 0.01 -0.40
N THR A 326 -10.35 0.58 -1.58
CA THR A 326 -9.98 1.99 -1.76
C THR A 326 -11.02 2.94 -1.16
N ALA A 327 -10.58 4.14 -0.77
CA ALA A 327 -11.48 5.19 -0.26
C ALA A 327 -12.63 5.49 -1.25
N LYS A 328 -12.36 5.45 -2.56
CA LYS A 328 -13.35 5.66 -3.63
C LYS A 328 -14.44 4.59 -3.64
N SER A 329 -14.10 3.31 -3.43
CA SER A 329 -15.05 2.19 -3.51
C SER A 329 -15.74 1.88 -2.18
N ARG A 330 -15.14 2.23 -1.05
CA ARG A 330 -15.64 1.92 0.30
C ARG A 330 -17.10 2.32 0.56
N PRO A 331 -17.62 3.49 0.14
CA PRO A 331 -19.02 3.85 0.36
C PRO A 331 -19.99 2.86 -0.30
N LEU A 332 -19.64 2.36 -1.49
CA LEU A 332 -20.42 1.35 -2.18
C LEU A 332 -20.38 0.02 -1.42
N ILE A 333 -19.20 -0.42 -0.99
CA ILE A 333 -19.05 -1.67 -0.22
C ILE A 333 -19.83 -1.61 1.10
N LYS A 334 -19.73 -0.49 1.85
CA LYS A 334 -20.52 -0.29 3.08
C LYS A 334 -22.01 -0.37 2.83
N LYS A 335 -22.49 0.21 1.73
CA LYS A 335 -23.90 0.12 1.34
C LYS A 335 -24.31 -1.33 1.08
N ILE A 336 -23.51 -2.08 0.32
CA ILE A 336 -23.77 -3.49 0.01
C ILE A 336 -23.88 -4.32 1.29
N PHE A 337 -22.91 -4.19 2.20
CA PHE A 337 -22.90 -4.93 3.47
C PHE A 337 -24.07 -4.53 4.37
N ALA A 338 -24.43 -3.24 4.43
CA ALA A 338 -25.60 -2.80 5.19
C ALA A 338 -26.91 -3.45 4.68
N GLN A 339 -27.04 -3.65 3.36
CA GLN A 339 -28.21 -4.29 2.75
C GLN A 339 -28.22 -5.82 2.95
N PHE A 340 -27.04 -6.45 3.01
CA PHE A 340 -26.93 -7.86 3.42
C PHE A 340 -27.33 -8.04 4.88
N HIS A 341 -26.82 -7.21 5.80
CA HIS A 341 -27.15 -7.27 7.23
C HIS A 341 -28.63 -7.00 7.52
N SER A 342 -29.28 -6.12 6.74
CA SER A 342 -30.71 -5.85 6.88
C SER A 342 -31.62 -6.92 6.27
N GLY A 343 -31.06 -7.84 5.45
CA GLY A 343 -31.83 -8.79 4.65
C GLY A 343 -32.61 -8.13 3.50
N GLU A 344 -32.27 -6.91 3.11
CA GLU A 344 -32.90 -6.22 1.97
C GLU A 344 -32.51 -6.89 0.63
N VAL A 345 -31.28 -7.41 0.57
CA VAL A 345 -30.71 -8.03 -0.63
C VAL A 345 -29.95 -9.28 -0.21
N ASP A 346 -30.06 -10.36 -0.99
CA ASP A 346 -29.31 -11.61 -0.75
C ASP A 346 -28.14 -11.80 -1.73
N LYS A 347 -28.09 -11.02 -2.82
CA LYS A 347 -27.09 -11.16 -3.88
C LYS A 347 -26.77 -9.84 -4.58
N TYR A 348 -25.48 -9.58 -4.75
CA TYR A 348 -24.94 -8.63 -5.72
C TYR A 348 -24.16 -9.39 -6.80
N GLU A 349 -24.27 -8.95 -8.06
CA GLU A 349 -23.54 -9.56 -9.18
C GLU A 349 -22.98 -8.48 -10.09
N PHE A 350 -21.70 -8.62 -10.44
CA PHE A 350 -20.98 -7.71 -11.32
C PHE A 350 -20.36 -8.52 -12.46
N HIS A 351 -20.53 -8.02 -13.69
CA HIS A 351 -19.96 -8.63 -14.90
C HIS A 351 -19.10 -7.58 -15.59
N PHE A 352 -17.81 -7.87 -15.76
CA PHE A 352 -16.89 -7.00 -16.49
C PHE A 352 -15.77 -7.83 -17.09
N THR A 353 -15.15 -7.29 -18.14
CA THR A 353 -13.91 -7.84 -18.69
C THR A 353 -12.75 -7.26 -17.91
N PRO A 354 -11.93 -8.08 -17.23
CA PRO A 354 -10.74 -7.59 -16.56
C PRO A 354 -9.87 -6.83 -17.58
N HIS A 355 -9.46 -5.60 -17.26
CA HIS A 355 -8.35 -4.99 -17.99
C HIS A 355 -7.14 -5.92 -17.80
N LYS A 356 -6.40 -6.20 -18.88
CA LYS A 356 -5.25 -7.13 -18.85
C LYS A 356 -4.41 -6.86 -17.61
N MET A 357 -4.35 -7.86 -16.71
CA MET A 357 -3.49 -7.87 -15.54
C MET A 357 -2.02 -7.81 -15.93
#